data_AF-A0A951BL62-F1
#
_entry.id   AF-A0A951BL62-F1
#
_cell.length_a   1.000
_cell.length_b   1.000
_cell.length_c   1.000
_cell.angle_alpha   90.00
_cell.angle_beta   90.00
_cell.angle_gamma   90.00
#
_symmetry.space_group_name_H-M   'P 1'
#
loop_
_entity.id
_entity.type
_entity.pdbx_description
1 polymer ?
#
loop_
_entity_poly.entity_id
_entity_poly.type
_entity_poly.pdbx_seq_one_letter_code
_entity_poly.pdbx_strand_id
1 'polypeptide(L)'
;MSAPSTRRFTLVLIKPSHYDDDGYVIQWMRSAIPSNTLAVLNGLALDCCARRVLGPDVEIDIVAFDETNTRIRPHRIARRIGEAGGLGLVALVGVQSNQFPRAVDIARPLRAAGVQVAIGGFHVSGCLAMLPDLP
;
A
#
# COMPACT_ATOMS: atom_id res chain seq x y z
N MET A 1 -34.35 11.48 -12.32
CA MET A 1 -32.89 11.69 -12.15
C MET A 1 -32.29 10.32 -11.90
N SER A 2 -31.39 9.84 -12.76
CA SER A 2 -30.66 8.59 -12.50
C SER A 2 -29.77 8.80 -11.27
N ALA A 3 -29.74 7.85 -10.35
CA ALA A 3 -28.83 7.92 -9.21
C ALA A 3 -27.38 8.02 -9.74
N PRO A 4 -26.52 8.88 -9.17
CA PRO A 4 -25.12 8.91 -9.57
C PRO A 4 -24.50 7.54 -9.35
N SER A 5 -23.82 6.98 -10.36
CA SER A 5 -23.11 5.72 -10.21
C SER A 5 -21.94 5.94 -9.26
N THR A 6 -22.00 5.37 -8.05
CA THR A 6 -20.91 5.44 -7.08
C THR A 6 -19.65 4.83 -7.68
N ARG A 7 -18.62 5.65 -7.86
CA ARG A 7 -17.29 5.18 -8.28
C ARG A 7 -16.53 4.67 -7.07
N ARG A 8 -15.71 3.65 -7.26
CA ARG A 8 -14.87 3.11 -6.20
C ARG A 8 -13.42 3.55 -6.42
N PHE A 9 -12.80 4.07 -5.37
CA PHE A 9 -11.36 4.29 -5.29
C PHE A 9 -10.76 3.23 -4.35
N THR A 10 -9.97 2.30 -4.88
CA THR A 10 -9.38 1.24 -4.05
C THR A 10 -8.02 1.68 -3.50
N LEU A 11 -7.93 1.83 -2.18
CA LEU A 11 -6.70 2.13 -1.45
C LEU A 11 -6.15 0.85 -0.83
N VAL A 12 -4.98 0.42 -1.29
CA VAL A 12 -4.31 -0.79 -0.77
C VAL A 12 -3.08 -0.37 0.02
N LEU A 13 -3.12 -0.58 1.34
CA LEU A 13 -2.00 -0.33 2.24
C LEU A 13 -1.23 -1.63 2.44
N ILE A 14 0.07 -1.64 2.18
CA ILE A 14 0.93 -2.82 2.30
C ILE A 14 2.12 -2.47 3.18
N LYS A 15 2.28 -3.15 4.31
CA LYS A 15 3.55 -3.19 5.03
C LYS A 15 4.40 -4.33 4.47
N PRO A 16 5.45 -4.06 3.68
CA PRO A 16 6.29 -5.13 3.16
C PRO A 16 7.05 -5.83 4.28
N SER A 17 7.47 -7.05 4.00
CA SER A 17 8.50 -7.73 4.78
C SER A 17 9.87 -7.43 4.15
N HIS A 18 10.87 -8.21 4.51
CA HIS A 18 12.20 -8.16 3.91
C HIS A 18 12.66 -9.57 3.56
N TYR A 19 13.75 -9.62 2.80
CA TYR A 19 14.38 -10.87 2.42
C TYR A 19 15.31 -11.36 3.54
N ASP A 20 15.42 -12.68 3.70
CA ASP A 20 16.54 -13.30 4.39
C ASP A 20 17.79 -13.35 3.50
N ASP A 21 18.87 -13.95 4.01
CA ASP A 21 20.15 -14.03 3.34
C ASP A 21 20.10 -14.88 2.04
N ASP A 22 19.11 -15.77 1.92
CA ASP A 22 18.89 -16.60 0.73
C ASP A 22 17.90 -15.97 -0.27
N GLY A 23 17.37 -14.78 0.03
CA GLY A 23 16.45 -14.05 -0.84
C GLY A 23 14.97 -14.42 -0.68
N TYR A 24 14.60 -15.17 0.36
CA TYR A 24 13.19 -15.50 0.65
C TYR A 24 12.53 -14.41 1.49
N VAL A 25 11.24 -14.16 1.21
CA VAL A 25 10.45 -13.21 2.00
C VAL A 25 10.18 -13.81 3.39
N ILE A 26 10.61 -13.12 4.44
CA ILE A 26 10.38 -13.56 5.81
C ILE A 26 8.90 -13.39 6.17
N GLN A 27 8.26 -14.48 6.58
CA GLN A 27 6.88 -14.51 7.07
C GLN A 27 6.76 -15.38 8.32
N TRP A 28 5.83 -15.01 9.19
CA TRP A 28 5.54 -15.65 10.46
C TRP A 28 4.10 -16.16 10.46
N MET A 29 3.89 -17.37 10.98
CA MET A 29 2.54 -17.90 11.19
C MET A 29 1.73 -17.05 12.19
N ARG A 30 2.42 -16.41 13.15
CA ARG A 30 1.83 -15.48 14.12
C ARG A 30 2.74 -14.26 14.21
N SER A 31 2.19 -13.07 13.94
CA SER A 31 2.92 -11.82 14.14
C SER A 31 2.73 -11.33 15.57
N ALA A 32 3.83 -11.02 16.25
CA ALA A 32 3.82 -10.50 17.62
C ALA A 32 3.82 -8.96 17.68
N ILE A 33 4.15 -8.28 16.57
CA ILE A 33 4.38 -6.83 16.56
C ILE A 33 3.47 -6.19 15.49
N PRO A 34 2.49 -5.36 15.89
CA PRO A 34 1.67 -4.62 14.95
C PRO A 34 2.46 -3.49 14.30
N SER A 35 2.14 -3.17 13.05
CA SER A 35 2.68 -1.98 12.39
C SER A 35 1.88 -0.75 12.77
N ASN A 36 2.49 0.12 13.59
CA ASN A 36 1.88 1.40 13.95
C ASN A 36 1.63 2.28 12.70
N THR A 37 2.58 2.32 11.75
CA THR A 37 2.38 3.09 10.50
C THR A 37 1.18 2.59 9.70
N LEU A 38 1.00 1.27 9.58
CA LEU A 38 -0.16 0.70 8.88
C LEU A 38 -1.47 1.06 9.60
N ALA A 39 -1.49 0.95 10.94
CA ALA A 39 -2.66 1.30 11.74
C ALA A 39 -3.04 2.78 11.62
N VAL A 40 -2.06 3.69 11.71
CA VAL A 40 -2.27 5.14 11.58
C VAL A 40 -2.78 5.50 10.18
N LEU A 41 -2.15 4.99 9.12
CA LEU A 41 -2.62 5.27 7.75
C LEU A 41 -4.01 4.69 7.47
N ASN A 42 -4.32 3.53 8.04
CA ASN A 42 -5.67 2.98 7.97
C ASN A 42 -6.69 3.88 8.69
N GLY A 43 -6.35 4.38 9.89
CA GLY A 43 -7.19 5.33 10.62
C GLY A 43 -7.43 6.64 9.86
N LEU A 44 -6.38 7.21 9.26
CA LEU A 44 -6.49 8.40 8.42
C LEU A 44 -7.33 8.15 7.16
N ALA A 45 -7.20 6.97 6.55
CA ALA A 45 -8.03 6.60 5.41
C ALA A 45 -9.51 6.48 5.80
N LEU A 46 -9.82 5.86 6.94
CA LEU A 46 -11.19 5.77 7.47
C LEU A 46 -11.78 7.15 7.77
N ASP A 47 -11.01 8.06 8.35
CA ASP A 47 -11.42 9.45 8.55
C ASP A 47 -11.70 10.17 7.21
N CYS A 48 -10.84 9.97 6.20
CA CYS A 48 -11.08 10.45 4.84
C CYS A 48 -12.38 9.90 4.23
N CYS A 49 -12.72 8.63 4.48
CA CYS A 49 -14.02 8.05 4.08
C CYS A 49 -15.17 8.78 4.77
N ALA A 50 -15.10 8.95 6.09
CA ALA A 50 -16.14 9.60 6.89
C ALA A 50 -16.41 11.04 6.42
N ARG A 51 -15.34 11.78 6.10
CA ARG A 51 -15.41 13.16 5.58
C ARG A 51 -15.71 13.26 4.09
N ARG A 52 -15.78 12.13 3.36
CA ARG A 52 -16.00 12.08 1.90
C ARG A 52 -15.07 13.00 1.11
N VAL A 53 -13.77 12.95 1.42
CA VAL A 53 -12.78 13.91 0.88
C VAL A 53 -12.62 13.86 -0.65
N LEU A 54 -12.99 12.74 -1.29
CA LEU A 54 -12.97 12.59 -2.76
C LEU A 54 -14.31 12.95 -3.43
N GLY A 55 -15.24 13.54 -2.67
CA GLY A 55 -16.58 13.90 -3.11
C GLY A 55 -17.64 12.85 -2.74
N PRO A 56 -18.93 13.21 -2.86
CA PRO A 56 -20.04 12.36 -2.44
C PRO A 56 -20.24 11.11 -3.32
N ASP A 57 -19.72 11.12 -4.55
CA ASP A 57 -19.91 10.05 -5.54
C ASP A 57 -18.74 9.06 -5.60
N VAL A 58 -17.78 9.16 -4.67
CA VAL A 58 -16.59 8.29 -4.60
C VAL A 58 -16.54 7.59 -3.25
N GLU A 59 -16.63 6.26 -3.28
CA GLU A 59 -16.39 5.41 -2.12
C GLU A 59 -14.91 4.99 -2.09
N ILE A 60 -14.24 5.14 -0.95
CA ILE A 60 -12.87 4.65 -0.75
C ILE A 60 -12.96 3.22 -0.16
N ASP A 61 -12.57 2.22 -0.94
CA ASP A 61 -12.42 0.82 -0.50
C ASP A 61 -11.00 0.61 0.05
N ILE A 62 -10.88 0.46 1.37
CA ILE A 62 -9.59 0.33 2.06
C ILE A 62 -9.27 -1.14 2.28
N VAL A 63 -8.08 -1.56 1.85
CA VAL A 63 -7.54 -2.89 2.09
C VAL A 63 -6.16 -2.76 2.71
N ALA A 64 -5.93 -3.43 3.83
CA ALA A 64 -4.63 -3.42 4.51
C ALA A 64 -4.01 -4.83 4.50
N PHE A 65 -2.72 -4.90 4.18
CA PHE A 65 -1.93 -6.12 4.22
C PHE A 65 -0.66 -5.91 5.03
N ASP A 66 -0.34 -6.90 5.87
CA ASP A 66 0.96 -7.02 6.52
C ASP A 66 1.66 -8.26 5.95
N GLU A 67 2.74 -8.06 5.19
CA GLU A 67 3.42 -9.16 4.52
C GLU A 67 4.09 -10.12 5.52
N THR A 68 4.29 -9.71 6.77
CA THR A 68 4.85 -10.59 7.81
C THR A 68 3.92 -11.75 8.15
N ASN A 69 2.62 -11.68 7.83
CA ASN A 69 1.68 -12.77 8.09
C ASN A 69 0.79 -13.09 6.87
N THR A 70 0.86 -12.29 5.81
CA THR A 70 0.03 -12.42 4.62
C THR A 70 0.86 -12.42 3.35
N ARG A 71 0.65 -13.38 2.45
CA ARG A 71 1.35 -13.38 1.16
C ARG A 71 0.79 -12.32 0.21
N ILE A 72 1.63 -11.38 -0.21
CA ILE A 72 1.27 -10.35 -1.20
C ILE A 72 1.26 -10.95 -2.61
N ARG A 73 0.20 -10.66 -3.36
CA ARG A 73 -0.01 -11.14 -4.74
C ARG A 73 -0.31 -9.95 -5.66
N PRO A 74 0.72 -9.28 -6.22
CA PRO A 74 0.55 -8.06 -7.00
C PRO A 74 -0.47 -8.16 -8.14
N HIS A 75 -0.48 -9.28 -8.87
CA HIS A 75 -1.43 -9.52 -9.96
C HIS A 75 -2.90 -9.53 -9.49
N ARG A 76 -3.18 -10.07 -8.29
CA ARG A 76 -4.56 -10.07 -7.74
C ARG A 76 -4.97 -8.67 -7.30
N ILE A 77 -4.02 -7.90 -6.78
CA ILE A 77 -4.25 -6.51 -6.37
C ILE A 77 -4.55 -5.65 -7.60
N ALA A 78 -3.73 -5.75 -8.65
CA ALA A 78 -3.96 -5.03 -9.90
C ALA A 78 -5.31 -5.41 -10.53
N ARG A 79 -5.64 -6.70 -10.57
CA ARG A 79 -6.93 -7.17 -11.06
C ARG A 79 -8.11 -6.60 -10.27
N ARG A 80 -8.03 -6.60 -8.93
CA ARG A 80 -9.07 -6.02 -8.07
C ARG A 80 -9.30 -4.54 -8.37
N ILE A 81 -8.23 -3.77 -8.54
CA ILE A 81 -8.32 -2.34 -8.88
C ILE A 81 -8.96 -2.18 -10.28
N GLY A 82 -8.55 -2.98 -11.25
CA GLY A 82 -9.14 -2.98 -12.60
C GLY A 82 -10.65 -3.30 -12.59
N GLU A 83 -11.05 -4.36 -11.89
CA GLU A 83 -12.45 -4.77 -11.71
C GLU A 83 -13.30 -3.70 -11.00
N ALA A 84 -12.68 -2.85 -10.18
CA ALA A 84 -13.33 -1.73 -9.48
C ALA A 84 -13.40 -0.42 -10.30
N GLY A 85 -13.00 -0.44 -11.58
CA GLY A 85 -13.02 0.74 -12.46
C GLY A 85 -11.67 1.46 -12.58
N GLY A 86 -10.58 0.85 -12.12
CA GLY A 86 -9.21 1.30 -12.35
C GLY A 86 -8.72 2.44 -11.45
N LEU A 87 -9.60 3.06 -10.66
CA LEU A 87 -9.23 4.10 -9.70
C LEU A 87 -8.66 3.45 -8.44
N GLY A 88 -7.34 3.56 -8.23
CA GLY A 88 -6.74 3.04 -7.02
C GLY A 88 -5.29 3.44 -6.83
N LEU A 89 -4.84 3.26 -5.59
CA LEU A 89 -3.48 3.52 -5.13
C LEU A 89 -3.02 2.35 -4.27
N VAL A 90 -1.84 1.83 -4.56
CA VAL A 90 -1.12 0.92 -3.66
C VAL A 90 -0.07 1.74 -2.91
N ALA A 91 -0.23 1.86 -1.59
CA ALA A 91 0.76 2.48 -0.72
C ALA A 91 1.58 1.40 -0.02
N LEU A 92 2.88 1.39 -0.27
CA LEU A 92 3.87 0.61 0.47
C LEU A 92 4.31 1.45 1.67
N VAL A 93 3.89 1.02 2.86
CA VAL A 93 3.89 1.85 4.07
C VAL A 93 4.88 1.36 5.11
N GLY A 94 5.46 2.29 5.86
CA GLY A 94 6.40 1.97 6.93
C GLY A 94 7.69 1.32 6.42
N VAL A 95 8.05 1.56 5.16
CA VAL A 95 9.20 0.93 4.52
C VAL A 95 10.50 1.40 5.16
N GLN A 96 11.27 0.43 5.64
CA GLN A 96 12.63 0.60 6.14
C GLN A 96 13.66 0.20 5.08
N SER A 97 14.93 0.57 5.27
CA SER A 97 16.00 0.30 4.29
C SER A 97 16.11 -1.19 3.91
N ASN A 98 16.00 -2.10 4.88
CA ASN A 98 16.03 -3.55 4.63
C ASN A 98 14.77 -4.09 3.92
N GLN A 99 13.65 -3.35 3.96
CA GLN A 99 12.41 -3.72 3.28
C GLN A 99 12.31 -3.09 1.88
N PHE A 100 13.18 -2.13 1.56
CA PHE A 100 13.09 -1.37 0.31
C PHE A 100 13.22 -2.23 -0.95
N PRO A 101 14.16 -3.20 -1.04
CA PRO A 101 14.21 -4.10 -2.20
C PRO A 101 12.89 -4.85 -2.42
N ARG A 102 12.30 -5.37 -1.33
CA ARG A 102 11.01 -6.07 -1.38
C ARG A 102 9.86 -5.14 -1.79
N ALA A 103 9.87 -3.90 -1.30
CA ALA A 103 8.88 -2.89 -1.68
C ALA A 103 8.94 -2.61 -3.20
N VAL A 104 10.13 -2.48 -3.77
CA VAL A 104 10.33 -2.28 -5.22
C VAL A 104 9.86 -3.51 -6.01
N ASP A 105 10.13 -4.73 -5.54
CA ASP A 105 9.68 -5.96 -6.20
C ASP A 105 8.15 -6.11 -6.21
N ILE A 106 7.47 -5.62 -5.17
CA ILE A 106 6.00 -5.54 -5.15
C ILE A 106 5.53 -4.44 -6.12
N ALA A 107 6.18 -3.28 -6.11
CA ALA A 107 5.80 -2.11 -6.90
C ALA A 107 5.93 -2.33 -8.41
N ARG A 108 7.00 -2.99 -8.87
CA ARG A 108 7.31 -3.21 -10.29
C ARG A 108 6.15 -3.81 -11.10
N PRO A 109 5.60 -4.99 -10.74
CA PRO A 109 4.48 -5.58 -11.50
C PRO A 109 3.19 -4.75 -11.40
N LEU A 110 2.96 -4.03 -10.29
CA LEU A 110 1.80 -3.13 -10.16
C LEU A 110 1.91 -1.95 -11.13
N ARG A 111 3.09 -1.30 -11.18
CA ARG A 111 3.40 -0.23 -12.11
C ARG A 111 3.31 -0.69 -13.57
N ALA A 112 3.80 -1.89 -13.87
CA ALA A 112 3.67 -2.48 -15.21
C ALA A 112 2.20 -2.69 -15.61
N ALA A 113 1.30 -2.92 -14.64
CA ALA A 113 -0.15 -3.01 -14.85
C ALA A 113 -0.87 -1.64 -14.82
N GLY A 114 -0.14 -0.52 -14.80
CA GLY A 114 -0.70 0.84 -14.79
C GLY A 114 -1.24 1.30 -13.42
N VAL A 115 -1.06 0.52 -12.36
CA VAL A 115 -1.51 0.87 -11.01
C VAL A 115 -0.61 1.95 -10.43
N GLN A 116 -1.21 2.97 -9.80
CA GLN A 116 -0.47 3.99 -9.06
C GLN A 116 0.11 3.38 -7.79
N VAL A 117 1.38 3.67 -7.53
CA VAL A 117 2.11 3.15 -6.36
C VAL A 117 2.82 4.30 -5.66
N ALA A 118 2.71 4.35 -4.34
CA ALA A 118 3.49 5.23 -3.48
C ALA A 118 4.32 4.38 -2.50
N ILE A 119 5.55 4.80 -2.21
CA ILE A 119 6.43 4.16 -1.22
C ILE A 119 6.77 5.20 -0.15
N GLY A 120 6.54 4.85 1.11
CA GLY A 120 6.81 5.74 2.23
C GLY A 120 7.18 4.99 3.50
N GLY A 121 7.81 5.71 4.42
CA GLY A 121 8.33 5.17 5.66
C GLY A 121 9.45 6.07 6.18
N PHE A 122 9.78 5.96 7.47
CA PHE A 122 10.74 6.86 8.10
C PHE A 122 12.10 6.87 7.38
N HIS A 123 12.57 5.71 6.89
CA HIS A 123 13.84 5.63 6.16
C HIS A 123 13.73 6.27 4.78
N VAL A 124 12.69 5.92 4.00
CA VAL A 124 12.49 6.44 2.64
C VAL A 124 12.29 7.96 2.66
N SER A 125 11.35 8.43 3.47
CA SER A 125 11.04 9.86 3.59
C SER A 125 12.17 10.63 4.26
N GLY A 126 12.87 10.02 5.21
CA GLY A 126 14.05 10.62 5.86
C GLY A 126 15.21 10.81 4.88
N CYS A 127 15.52 9.80 4.05
CA CYS A 127 16.53 9.93 3.00
C CYS A 127 16.19 11.05 2.02
N LEU A 128 14.95 11.11 1.54
CA LEU A 128 14.48 12.15 0.62
C LEU A 128 14.53 13.56 1.23
N ALA A 129 14.24 13.69 2.52
CA ALA A 129 14.13 15.00 3.17
C ALA A 129 15.47 15.52 3.71
N MET A 130 16.40 14.65 4.08
CA MET A 130 17.58 15.03 4.87
C MET A 130 18.92 14.80 4.16
N LEU A 131 18.99 13.92 3.15
CA LEU A 131 20.26 13.65 2.47
C LEU A 131 20.45 14.61 1.27
N PRO A 132 21.69 15.09 1.03
CA PRO A 132 21.97 15.93 -0.13
C PRO A 132 21.79 15.17 -1.45
N ASP A 133 22.10 13.87 -1.44
CA ASP A 133 21.95 12.95 -2.56
C ASP A 133 21.24 11.68 -2.09
N LEU A 134 20.47 11.04 -2.99
CA LEU A 134 19.82 9.78 -2.68
C LEU A 134 20.84 8.62 -2.66
N PRO A 135 20.77 7.73 -1.66
CA PRO A 135 21.66 6.58 -1.52
C PRO A 135 21.40 5.50 -2.59
#